data_AF-A0A522LGX8-F1
#
_entry.id   AF-A0A522LGX8-F1
#
_cell.length_a   1.000
_cell.length_b   1.000
_cell.length_c   1.000
_cell.angle_alpha   90.00
_cell.angle_beta   90.00
_cell.angle_gamma   90.00
#
_symmetry.space_group_name_H-M   'P 1'
#
loop_
_entity.id
_entity.type
_entity.pdbx_description
1 polymer ?
#
loop_
_entity_poly.entity_id
_entity_poly.type
_entity_poly.pdbx_seq_one_letter_code
_entity_poly.pdbx_strand_id
1 'polypeptide(L)' 'MDNHFHLLLTPSAVRHLSRAMHWVGQPCAQTFNLRHKRCGALWQGRFKSCLVQSERCLLMVMR' A
#
# COMPACT_ATOMS: atom_id res chain seq x y z
N MET A 1 -5.32 -9.24 8.28
CA MET A 1 -4.69 -7.94 8.64
C MET A 1 -3.27 -8.09 9.19
N ASP A 2 -2.70 -9.29 9.13
CA ASP A 2 -1.43 -9.71 9.75
C ASP A 2 -0.25 -9.69 8.77
N ASN A 3 -0.52 -9.64 7.47
CA ASN A 3 0.49 -9.66 6.40
C ASN A 3 0.32 -8.58 5.32
N HIS A 4 -0.67 -7.70 5.45
CA HIS A 4 -0.91 -6.58 4.52
C HIS A 4 -1.57 -5.41 5.25
N PHE A 5 -1.52 -4.23 4.64
CA PHE A 5 -2.13 -3.01 5.14
C PHE A 5 -3.10 -2.43 4.10
N HIS A 6 -4.11 -1.71 4.59
CA HIS A 6 -5.07 -0.97 3.78
C HIS A 6 -4.83 0.52 3.91
N LEU A 7 -4.87 1.24 2.79
CA LEU A 7 -4.80 2.70 2.76
C LEU A 7 -6.06 3.25 2.09
N LEU A 8 -6.71 4.19 2.76
CA LEU A 8 -7.76 5.01 2.16
C LEU A 8 -7.16 6.36 1.80
N LEU A 9 -7.19 6.71 0.51
CA LEU A 9 -6.49 7.86 -0.03
C LEU A 9 -7.37 8.56 -1.08
N THR A 10 -7.29 9.88 -1.15
CA THR A 10 -7.86 10.67 -2.25
C THR A 10 -6.71 11.25 -3.09
N PRO A 11 -6.24 10.55 -4.14
CA PRO A 11 -5.14 11.04 -4.95
C PRO A 11 -5.62 12.19 -5.86
N SER A 12 -4.82 13.25 -5.99
CA SER A 12 -5.14 14.38 -6.87
C SER A 12 -5.19 14.01 -8.37
N ALA A 13 -4.61 12.87 -8.75
CA ALA A 13 -4.71 12.27 -10.08
C ALA A 13 -4.47 10.75 -10.03
N VAL A 14 -5.08 9.98 -10.93
CA VAL A 14 -4.97 8.50 -10.96
C VAL A 14 -3.51 8.02 -11.02
N ARG A 15 -2.67 8.69 -11.81
CA ARG A 15 -1.23 8.37 -11.94
C ARG A 15 -0.42 8.60 -10.65
N HIS A 16 -0.92 9.42 -9.72
CA HIS A 16 -0.22 9.69 -8.46
C HIS A 16 -0.31 8.52 -7.49
N LEU A 17 -1.29 7.62 -7.63
CA LEU A 17 -1.43 6.48 -6.74
C LEU A 17 -0.25 5.51 -6.83
N SER A 18 0.14 5.11 -8.05
CA SER A 18 1.29 4.21 -8.23
C SER A 18 2.59 4.84 -7.76
N ARG A 19 2.75 6.16 -7.94
CA ARG A 19 3.92 6.91 -7.46
C ARG A 19 3.92 6.94 -5.94
N ALA A 20 2.80 7.26 -5.30
CA ALA A 20 2.66 7.25 -3.85
C ALA A 20 2.99 5.87 -3.25
N MET A 21 2.45 4.80 -3.84
CA MET A 21 2.74 3.43 -3.39
C MET A 21 4.22 3.05 -3.55
N HIS A 22 4.91 3.56 -4.57
CA HIS A 22 6.35 3.38 -4.69
C HIS A 22 7.11 4.10 -3.57
N TRP A 23 6.76 5.36 -3.30
CA TRP A 23 7.37 6.17 -2.23
C TRP A 23 7.12 5.63 -0.83
N VAL A 24 6.01 4.94 -0.60
CA VAL A 24 5.73 4.27 0.68
C VAL A 24 6.41 2.91 0.75
N GLY A 25 6.26 2.10 -0.30
CA GLY A 25 6.69 0.70 -0.29
C GLY A 25 8.20 0.52 -0.35
N GLN A 26 8.92 1.29 -1.18
CA GLN A 26 10.35 1.09 -1.40
C GLN A 26 11.19 1.43 -0.15
N PRO A 27 11.00 2.59 0.51
CA PRO A 27 11.76 2.92 1.72
C PRO A 27 11.41 1.99 2.89
N CYS A 28 10.14 1.59 3.01
CA CYS A 28 9.71 0.65 4.04
C CYS A 28 10.38 -0.71 3.87
N ALA A 29 10.41 -1.26 2.65
CA ALA A 29 11.10 -2.51 2.35
C ALA A 29 12.61 -2.42 2.61
N GLN A 30 13.25 -1.33 2.20
CA GLN A 30 14.68 -1.12 2.45
C GLN A 30 14.99 -1.03 3.94
N THR A 31 14.26 -0.18 4.67
CA THR A 31 14.46 0.00 6.12
C THR A 31 14.25 -1.31 6.88
N PHE A 32 13.21 -2.07 6.54
CA PHE A 32 12.98 -3.39 7.13
C PHE A 32 14.13 -4.36 6.84
N ASN A 33 14.55 -4.47 5.58
CA ASN A 33 15.63 -5.37 5.18
C ASN A 33 16.96 -5.01 5.86
N LEU A 34 17.30 -3.73 5.93
CA LEU A 34 18.50 -3.25 6.62
C LEU A 34 18.44 -3.58 8.12
N ARG A 35 17.30 -3.32 8.78
CA ARG A 35 17.12 -3.58 10.21
C ARG A 35 17.22 -5.07 10.54
N HIS A 36 16.70 -5.94 9.68
CA HIS A 36 16.64 -7.38 9.93
C HIS A 36 17.75 -8.18 9.23
N LYS A 37 18.74 -7.50 8.61
CA LYS A 37 19.83 -8.13 7.83
C LYS A 37 19.30 -9.12 6.77
N ARG A 38 18.21 -8.75 6.11
CA ARG A 38 17.57 -9.54 5.04
C ARG A 38 17.87 -8.95 3.67
N CYS A 39 17.77 -9.77 2.64
CA CYS A 39 17.80 -9.34 1.24
C CYS A 39 16.57 -9.87 0.48
N GLY A 40 16.23 -9.23 -0.64
CA GLY A 40 15.10 -9.62 -1.49
C GLY A 40 13.81 -8.83 -1.24
N ALA A 41 12.73 -9.28 -1.86
CA ALA A 41 11.42 -8.62 -1.81
C ALA A 41 10.77 -8.77 -0.42
N LEU A 42 10.33 -7.65 0.15
CA LEU A 42 9.48 -7.66 1.35
C LEU A 42 8.00 -7.87 0.99
N TRP A 43 7.54 -7.21 -0.05
CA TRP A 43 6.14 -7.19 -0.45
C TRP A 43 5.80 -8.36 -1.37
N GLN A 44 4.62 -8.93 -1.17
CA GLN A 44 4.08 -9.96 -2.05
C GLN A 44 3.35 -9.31 -3.24
N GLY A 45 4.04 -9.19 -4.37
CA GLY A 45 3.45 -8.71 -5.63
C GLY A 45 3.19 -7.20 -5.67
N ARG A 46 2.21 -6.79 -6.49
CA ARG A 46 1.84 -5.38 -6.71
C ARG A 46 0.72 -4.97 -5.75
N PHE A 47 0.64 -3.66 -5.46
CA PHE A 47 -0.49 -3.12 -4.73
C PHE A 47 -1.79 -3.33 -5.52
N LYS A 48 -2.90 -3.50 -4.79
CA LYS A 48 -4.26 -3.55 -5.34
C LYS A 48 -4.97 -2.25 -4.97
N SER A 49 -5.81 -1.75 -5.88
CA SER A 49 -6.59 -0.53 -5.67
C SER A 49 -8.01 -0.72 -6.17
N CYS A 50 -8.98 -0.21 -5.42
CA CYS A 50 -10.38 -0.16 -5.80
C CYS A 50 -10.91 1.26 -5.55
N LEU A 51 -11.76 1.78 -6.44
CA LEU A 51 -12.39 3.08 -6.26
C LEU A 51 -13.52 2.96 -5.23
N VAL A 52 -13.44 3.72 -4.15
CA VAL A 52 -14.48 3.78 -3.13
C VAL A 52 -15.34 5.00 -3.40
N GLN A 53 -16.52 4.80 -4.02
CA GLN A 53 -17.43 5.88 -4.39
C GLN A 53 -18.58 6.12 -3.39
N SER A 54 -18.81 5.20 -2.44
CA SER A 54 -19.93 5.30 -1.49
C SER A 54 -19.50 4.95 -0.07
N GLU A 55 -20.17 5.52 0.93
CA GLU A 55 -19.95 5.23 2.35
C GLU A 55 -20.14 3.73 2.67
N ARG A 56 -21.05 3.06 1.95
CA ARG A 56 -21.27 1.61 2.09
C ARG A 56 -20.06 0.80 1.60
N CYS A 57 -19.36 1.28 0.59
CA CYS A 57 -18.12 0.68 0.10
C CYS A 57 -16.95 0.94 1.06
N LEU A 58 -16.92 2.12 1.69
CA LEU A 58 -15.93 2.49 2.71
C LEU A 58 -15.94 1.51 3.89
N LEU A 59 -17.12 1.22 4.45
CA LEU A 59 -17.26 0.28 5.58
C LEU A 59 -16.87 -1.16 5.21
N MET A 60 -16.87 -1.52 3.92
CA MET A 60 -16.51 -2.85 3.45
C MET A 60 -14.99 -3.03 3.32
N VAL A 61 -14.26 -1.95 3.03
CA VAL A 61 -12.79 -1.97 2.90
C VAL A 61 -12.04 -1.64 4.20
N MET A 62 -12.77 -1.25 5.25
CA MET A 62 -12.23 -0.95 6.59
C MET A 62 -12.27 -2.14 7.57
N ARG A 63 -12.81 -3.30 7.16
CA ARG A 63 -12.86 -4.52 7.98
C ARG A 63 -11.64 -5.40 7.71
#